data_AF-A0A0G0VUX4-F1
#
_entry.id   AF-A0A0G0VUX4-F1
#
_cell.length_a   1.000
_cell.length_b   1.000
_cell.length_c   1.000
_cell.angle_alpha   90.00
_cell.angle_beta   90.00
_cell.angle_gamma   90.00
#
_symmetry.space_group_name_H-M   'P 1'
#
loop_
_entity.id
_entity.type
_entity.pdbx_description
1 polymer ?
#
loop_
_entity_poly.entity_id
_entity_poly.type
_entity_poly.pdbx_seq_one_letter_code
_entity_poly.pdbx_strand_id
1 'polypeptide(L)'
;MARYTEAKCRLCRREGVKLYLKGSRCESDKCAISKKAQAPGQHGTRRKSVSEYGKQLREKQKAKRIYGILEKQFKNYVNKALNSKGVSGDILMQLLESRLDNMVYRSGFAASRAQARQFIRRGLFNVNGKEVNIPSMALKIDDVVKPVSFEKIQLREGIVLPEWLEANIKERYVKYSRLPMPEDTQEKVDVQAIIELMIVTKENLKINPIKESNEISTYSVEPLPTGFGHTLGNALRRVLLTEIEGAAVTQVKISGASHQFTTIPGVKEDVVQLTLNIKKLRFKIHTDNPVVATIRKKGAGVITAKDLELPSDLEVMNKDLHIATLADSKSELNVELIVEPGVGYSPMEERQTSKVGVIVLDALFSPVLNVTYEVEPTRFGDKTDLDKLLITVETDGSVLPKQALVKASAILKGYYESFEKWELETDKSVEPEEEDAAVVDIEDVAVDELPLQTRTINALKKHGIDTLKQLAKKSDDEIADIKNLGEKSLEEIKKLLKKEGLR
;
A
#
# COMPACT_ATOMS: atom_id res chain seq x y z
N MET A 1 21.39 4.18 -22.63
CA MET A 1 21.42 5.42 -21.79
C MET A 1 20.10 6.12 -21.96
N ALA A 2 19.46 6.61 -20.90
CA ALA A 2 18.27 7.46 -21.08
C ALA A 2 18.71 8.78 -21.75
N ARG A 3 18.65 8.79 -23.08
CA ARG A 3 18.96 9.97 -23.88
C ARG A 3 17.65 10.72 -24.04
N TYR A 4 17.54 11.86 -23.37
CA TYR A 4 16.43 12.77 -23.65
C TYR A 4 16.57 13.29 -25.07
N THR A 5 15.68 12.88 -25.96
CA THR A 5 15.72 13.16 -27.41
C THR A 5 15.09 14.50 -27.77
N GLU A 6 14.21 15.05 -26.92
CA GLU A 6 13.54 16.31 -27.20
C GLU A 6 14.39 17.55 -26.85
N ALA A 7 13.81 18.74 -27.08
CA ALA A 7 14.42 20.01 -26.76
C ALA A 7 14.62 20.20 -25.25
N LYS A 8 15.86 20.10 -24.76
CA LYS A 8 16.27 20.31 -23.35
C LYS A 8 15.68 21.57 -22.68
N CYS A 9 15.42 22.63 -23.44
CA CYS A 9 14.83 23.87 -22.91
C CYS A 9 13.37 23.69 -22.43
N ARG A 10 12.66 22.65 -22.89
CA ARG A 10 11.33 22.27 -22.37
C ARG A 10 11.42 21.90 -20.88
N LEU A 11 12.51 21.23 -20.48
CA LEU A 11 12.76 20.86 -19.09
C LEU A 11 12.96 22.09 -18.21
N CYS A 12 13.78 23.05 -18.65
CA CYS A 12 13.98 24.32 -17.92
C CYS A 12 12.68 25.11 -17.78
N ARG A 13 11.89 25.20 -18.87
CA ARG A 13 10.60 25.91 -18.87
C ARG A 13 9.55 25.24 -17.97
N ARG A 14 9.58 23.92 -17.85
CA ARG A 14 8.69 23.19 -16.95
C ARG A 14 9.02 23.41 -15.47
N GLU A 15 10.30 23.58 -15.12
CA GLU A 15 10.73 23.89 -13.75
C GLU A 15 10.77 25.40 -13.45
N GLY A 16 10.52 26.26 -14.44
CA GLY A 16 10.52 27.71 -14.26
C GLY A 16 11.89 28.34 -14.00
N VAL A 17 12.98 27.56 -14.00
CA VAL A 17 14.35 28.00 -13.70
C VAL A 17 15.38 27.49 -14.73
N LYS A 18 16.51 28.17 -14.85
CA LYS A 18 17.64 27.74 -15.70
C LYS A 18 18.31 26.51 -15.09
N LEU A 19 18.24 25.36 -15.77
CA LEU A 19 18.93 24.12 -15.38
C LEU A 19 20.31 23.94 -16.06
N TYR A 20 20.79 24.93 -16.82
CA TYR A 20 22.09 24.97 -17.50
C TYR A 20 22.44 23.76 -18.41
N LEU A 21 21.44 23.05 -18.94
CA LEU A 21 21.60 21.82 -19.74
C LEU A 21 22.28 21.99 -21.13
N LYS A 22 22.52 23.23 -21.57
CA LYS A 22 23.11 23.58 -22.88
C LYS A 22 24.38 24.46 -22.79
N GLY A 23 25.03 24.51 -21.62
CA GLY A 23 26.29 25.25 -21.44
C GLY A 23 26.19 26.73 -21.77
N SER A 24 27.11 27.26 -22.58
CA SER A 24 27.22 28.70 -22.91
C SER A 24 25.91 29.33 -23.43
N ARG A 25 25.07 28.57 -24.13
CA ARG A 25 23.76 29.05 -24.60
C ARG A 25 22.80 29.42 -23.44
N CYS A 26 22.96 28.82 -22.26
CA CYS A 26 22.12 29.10 -21.09
C CYS A 26 22.49 30.41 -20.39
N GLU A 27 23.74 30.87 -20.55
CA GLU A 27 24.23 32.14 -20.02
C GLU A 27 23.90 33.32 -20.94
N SER A 28 23.85 33.10 -22.25
CA SER A 28 23.44 34.13 -23.21
C SER A 28 21.96 34.52 -23.12
N ASP A 29 21.62 35.73 -23.58
CA ASP A 29 20.24 36.22 -23.75
C ASP A 29 19.42 35.40 -24.77
N LYS A 30 20.10 34.56 -25.56
CA LYS A 30 19.49 33.61 -26.50
C LYS A 30 18.86 32.40 -25.79
N CYS A 31 18.85 32.36 -24.46
CA CYS A 31 18.22 31.32 -23.68
C CYS A 31 16.69 31.30 -23.89
N ALA A 32 16.10 30.12 -24.09
CA ALA A 32 14.68 30.02 -24.38
C ALA A 32 13.78 30.39 -23.19
N ILE A 33 14.30 30.32 -21.95
CA ILE A 33 13.53 30.63 -20.74
C ILE A 33 13.39 32.14 -20.50
N SER A 34 14.42 32.93 -20.85
CA SER A 34 14.35 34.40 -20.78
C SER A 34 13.35 34.94 -21.80
N LYS A 35 13.22 34.28 -22.96
CA LYS A 35 12.24 34.63 -23.99
C LYS A 35 10.83 34.10 -23.70
N LYS A 36 10.71 32.92 -23.09
CA LYS A 36 9.43 32.27 -22.79
C LYS A 36 9.52 31.42 -21.53
N ALA A 37 9.07 31.97 -20.40
CA ALA A 37 9.11 31.29 -19.10
C ALA A 37 7.95 30.28 -18.87
N GLN A 38 6.89 30.32 -19.69
CA GLN A 38 5.73 29.43 -19.54
C GLN A 38 6.11 27.97 -19.78
N ALA A 39 5.48 27.03 -19.07
CA ALA A 39 5.68 25.60 -19.30
C ALA A 39 5.22 25.19 -20.72
N PRO A 40 5.85 24.19 -21.35
CA PRO A 40 5.39 23.65 -22.64
C PRO A 40 3.95 23.10 -22.53
N GLY A 41 3.10 23.38 -23.53
CA GLY A 41 1.72 22.87 -23.61
C GLY A 41 0.67 23.71 -22.88
N GLN A 42 1.06 24.71 -22.08
CA GLN A 42 0.12 25.64 -21.45
C GLN A 42 -0.11 26.86 -22.35
N HIS A 43 -1.19 26.83 -23.13
CA HIS A 43 -1.76 28.03 -23.76
C HIS A 43 -3.03 28.42 -22.98
N GLY A 44 -3.11 29.66 -22.50
CA GLY A 44 -4.38 30.27 -22.06
C GLY A 44 -5.04 29.79 -20.77
N THR A 45 -4.37 29.14 -19.81
CA THR A 45 -5.04 28.64 -18.58
C THR A 45 -4.39 29.06 -17.27
N ARG A 46 -5.26 29.34 -16.29
CA ARG A 46 -5.02 29.75 -14.89
C ARG A 46 -4.06 28.76 -14.21
N ARG A 47 -2.96 29.26 -13.61
CA ARG A 47 -2.04 28.42 -12.81
C ARG A 47 -2.83 27.81 -11.64
N LYS A 48 -3.09 26.50 -11.67
CA LYS A 48 -3.54 25.77 -10.48
C LYS A 48 -2.39 25.74 -9.46
N SER A 49 -2.69 25.95 -8.18
CA SER A 49 -1.71 25.74 -7.11
C SER A 49 -1.24 24.29 -7.15
N VAL A 50 0.07 24.10 -7.07
CA VAL A 50 0.67 22.76 -7.05
C VAL A 50 0.56 22.24 -5.62
N SER A 51 0.10 21.00 -5.44
CA SER A 51 0.10 20.33 -4.13
C SER A 51 1.53 20.24 -3.57
N GLU A 52 1.68 20.06 -2.25
CA GLU A 52 3.00 19.89 -1.63
C GLU A 52 3.78 18.73 -2.24
N TYR A 53 3.13 17.56 -2.42
CA TYR A 53 3.70 16.44 -3.17
C TYR A 53 4.16 16.85 -4.58
N GLY A 54 3.37 17.66 -5.28
CA GLY A 54 3.71 18.16 -6.59
C GLY A 54 4.94 19.07 -6.56
N LYS A 55 5.11 19.91 -5.53
CA LYS A 55 6.31 20.74 -5.34
C LYS A 55 7.54 19.87 -5.07
N GLN A 56 7.45 18.92 -4.13
CA GLN A 56 8.50 17.97 -3.81
C GLN A 56 8.93 17.13 -5.03
N LEU A 57 7.96 16.64 -5.81
CA LEU A 57 8.22 15.92 -7.05
C LEU A 57 8.95 16.79 -8.07
N ARG A 58 8.60 18.07 -8.18
CA ARG A 58 9.29 19.01 -9.08
C ARG A 58 10.74 19.21 -8.65
N GLU A 59 11.02 19.38 -7.35
CA GLU A 59 12.39 19.49 -6.84
C GLU A 59 13.20 18.22 -7.13
N LYS A 60 12.62 17.03 -6.93
CA LYS A 60 13.28 15.77 -7.29
C LYS A 60 13.58 15.70 -8.79
N GLN A 61 12.61 16.05 -9.64
CA GLN A 61 12.82 16.06 -11.09
C GLN A 61 13.84 17.12 -11.51
N LYS A 62 13.89 18.27 -10.83
CA LYS A 62 14.88 19.33 -11.03
C LYS A 62 16.29 18.81 -10.76
N ALA A 63 16.54 18.23 -9.59
CA ALA A 63 17.83 17.64 -9.22
C ALA A 63 18.26 16.55 -10.20
N LYS A 64 17.37 15.59 -10.49
CA LYS A 64 17.63 14.51 -11.46
C LYS A 64 18.07 15.04 -12.84
N ARG A 65 17.44 16.12 -13.32
CA ARG A 65 17.76 16.73 -14.62
C ARG A 65 19.06 17.51 -14.58
N ILE A 66 19.36 18.23 -13.51
CA ILE A 66 20.62 18.96 -13.31
C ILE A 66 21.79 17.97 -13.37
N TYR A 67 21.74 16.92 -12.56
CA TYR A 67 22.82 15.91 -12.49
C TYR A 67 22.78 14.87 -13.62
N GLY A 68 21.71 14.82 -14.42
CA GLY A 68 21.58 13.93 -15.57
C GLY A 68 21.56 12.44 -15.19
N ILE A 69 20.90 12.11 -14.09
CA ILE A 69 20.86 10.75 -13.50
C ILE A 69 19.51 10.06 -13.74
N LEU A 70 19.52 8.71 -13.74
CA LEU A 70 18.31 7.90 -13.90
C LEU A 70 17.49 7.87 -12.60
N GLU A 71 16.20 7.55 -12.70
CA GLU A 71 15.30 7.44 -11.54
C GLU A 71 15.82 6.43 -10.50
N LYS A 72 16.20 5.23 -10.96
CA LYS A 72 16.78 4.18 -10.13
C LYS A 72 18.10 4.62 -9.48
N GLN A 73 18.96 5.31 -10.24
CA GLN A 73 20.23 5.81 -9.70
C GLN A 73 19.99 6.90 -8.64
N PHE A 74 19.05 7.82 -8.89
CA PHE A 74 18.66 8.86 -7.95
C PHE A 74 18.12 8.25 -6.65
N LYS A 75 17.21 7.27 -6.74
CA LYS A 75 16.67 6.53 -5.59
C LYS A 75 17.80 5.91 -4.75
N ASN A 76 18.80 5.32 -5.40
CA ASN A 76 19.93 4.73 -4.67
C ASN A 76 20.78 5.77 -3.93
N TYR A 77 20.99 6.97 -4.50
CA TYR A 77 21.70 8.05 -3.80
C TYR A 77 20.93 8.55 -2.59
N VAL A 78 19.61 8.72 -2.72
CA VAL A 78 18.75 9.12 -1.59
C VAL A 78 18.78 8.07 -0.49
N ASN A 79 18.60 6.79 -0.81
CA ASN A 79 18.65 5.72 0.19
C ASN A 79 20.02 5.66 0.89
N LYS A 80 21.11 5.89 0.13
CA LYS A 80 22.46 5.96 0.71
C LYS A 80 22.59 7.14 1.67
N ALA A 81 22.02 8.30 1.32
CA ALA A 81 22.03 9.48 2.19
C ALA A 81 21.23 9.23 3.48
N LEU A 82 20.03 8.64 3.38
CA LEU A 82 19.17 8.31 4.53
C LEU A 82 19.80 7.32 5.51
N ASN A 83 20.62 6.39 5.00
CA ASN A 83 21.31 5.38 5.82
C ASN A 83 22.67 5.86 6.36
N SER A 84 23.12 7.05 5.97
CA SER A 84 24.39 7.61 6.40
C SER A 84 24.20 8.44 7.68
N LYS A 85 25.26 8.57 8.49
CA LYS A 85 25.22 9.41 9.70
C LYS A 85 25.38 10.89 9.30
N GLY A 86 24.46 11.74 9.74
CA GLY A 86 24.46 13.19 9.50
C GLY A 86 23.17 13.67 8.84
N VAL A 87 23.15 14.92 8.38
CA VAL A 87 21.98 15.52 7.72
C VAL A 87 21.86 14.95 6.29
N SER A 88 20.76 14.25 6.03
CA SER A 88 20.49 13.50 4.80
C SER A 88 20.50 14.38 3.55
N GLY A 89 20.00 15.62 3.67
CA GLY A 89 20.04 16.60 2.58
C GLY A 89 21.48 16.93 2.17
N ASP A 90 22.33 17.24 3.13
CA ASP A 90 23.73 17.58 2.91
C ASP A 90 24.49 16.40 2.32
N ILE A 91 24.26 15.20 2.84
CA ILE A 91 24.88 13.97 2.35
C ILE A 91 24.43 13.68 0.91
N LEU A 92 23.14 13.88 0.58
CA LEU A 92 22.65 13.71 -0.78
C LEU A 92 23.37 14.68 -1.74
N MET A 93 23.52 15.94 -1.36
CA MET A 93 24.27 16.91 -2.17
C MET A 93 25.74 16.55 -2.32
N GLN A 94 26.40 16.14 -1.24
CA GLN A 94 27.79 15.65 -1.28
C GLN A 94 27.94 14.45 -2.22
N LEU A 95 26.99 13.50 -2.18
CA LEU A 95 26.99 12.33 -3.08
C LEU A 95 26.76 12.71 -4.55
N LEU A 96 26.00 13.76 -4.82
CA LEU A 96 25.74 14.25 -6.18
C LEU A 96 26.89 15.11 -6.71
N GLU A 97 27.47 15.97 -5.87
CA GLU A 97 28.56 16.86 -6.25
C GLU A 97 29.91 16.15 -6.37
N SER A 98 30.18 15.11 -5.56
CA SER A 98 31.44 14.35 -5.56
C SER A 98 31.62 13.41 -6.76
N ARG A 99 30.65 13.37 -7.68
CA ARG A 99 30.73 12.56 -8.90
C ARG A 99 31.76 13.14 -9.87
N LEU A 100 32.54 12.29 -10.51
CA LEU A 100 33.57 12.69 -11.47
C LEU A 100 33.02 13.58 -12.60
N ASP A 101 31.84 13.27 -13.13
CA ASP A 101 31.20 14.10 -14.17
C ASP A 101 30.81 15.49 -13.70
N ASN A 102 30.44 15.62 -12.44
CA ASN A 102 30.12 16.90 -11.85
C ASN A 102 31.41 17.70 -11.57
N MET A 103 32.45 17.05 -11.05
CA MET A 103 33.76 17.71 -10.83
C MET A 103 34.34 18.29 -12.12
N VAL A 104 34.35 17.51 -13.21
CA VAL A 104 34.85 17.94 -14.53
C VAL A 104 34.03 19.12 -15.10
N TYR A 105 32.74 19.18 -14.78
CA TYR A 105 31.90 20.32 -15.16
C TYR A 105 32.20 21.55 -14.31
N ARG A 106 32.27 21.39 -12.97
CA ARG A 106 32.52 22.48 -12.01
C ARG A 106 33.88 23.12 -12.18
N SER A 107 34.89 22.35 -12.58
CA SER A 107 36.23 22.86 -12.85
C SER A 107 36.36 23.60 -14.18
N GLY A 108 35.31 23.62 -15.00
CA GLY A 108 35.33 24.30 -16.29
C GLY A 108 35.97 23.56 -17.44
N PHE A 109 36.34 22.28 -17.26
CA PHE A 109 36.83 21.44 -18.36
C PHE A 109 35.71 21.03 -19.35
N ALA A 110 34.45 21.18 -18.97
CA ALA A 110 33.32 20.91 -19.85
C ALA A 110 32.26 22.01 -19.75
N ALA A 111 31.65 22.38 -20.88
CA ALA A 111 30.59 23.39 -20.89
C ALA A 111 29.26 22.87 -20.32
N SER A 112 29.07 21.55 -20.20
CA SER A 112 27.90 20.95 -19.55
C SER A 112 28.22 19.59 -18.96
N ARG A 113 27.46 19.16 -17.93
CA ARG A 113 27.56 17.80 -17.36
C ARG A 113 27.41 16.70 -18.40
N ALA A 114 26.56 16.89 -19.42
CA ALA A 114 26.42 15.94 -20.52
C ALA A 114 27.72 15.79 -21.34
N GLN A 115 28.42 16.90 -21.58
CA GLN A 115 29.71 16.92 -22.26
C GLN A 115 30.81 16.31 -21.38
N ALA A 116 30.83 16.62 -20.08
CA ALA A 116 31.75 16.01 -19.11
C ALA A 116 31.65 14.47 -19.16
N ARG A 117 30.43 13.93 -19.11
CA ARG A 117 30.17 12.48 -19.23
C ARG A 117 30.67 11.89 -20.55
N GLN A 118 30.54 12.63 -21.65
CA GLN A 118 31.04 12.19 -22.96
C GLN A 118 32.58 12.15 -22.97
N PHE A 119 33.24 13.15 -22.40
CA PHE A 119 34.69 13.21 -22.33
C PHE A 119 35.28 12.10 -21.45
N ILE A 120 34.68 11.86 -20.28
CA ILE A 120 35.10 10.78 -19.37
C ILE A 120 34.98 9.42 -20.07
N ARG A 121 33.86 9.14 -20.74
CA ARG A 121 33.68 7.86 -21.47
C ARG A 121 34.65 7.65 -22.62
N ARG A 122 35.19 8.74 -23.16
CA ARG A 122 36.23 8.71 -24.20
C ARG A 122 37.64 8.56 -23.61
N GLY A 123 37.78 8.41 -22.29
CA GLY A 123 39.07 8.26 -21.62
C GLY A 123 39.90 9.55 -21.59
N LEU A 124 39.26 10.72 -21.65
CA LEU A 124 39.99 12.00 -21.71
C LEU A 124 40.45 12.51 -20.32
N PHE A 125 40.23 11.75 -19.25
CA PHE A 125 40.57 12.14 -17.88
C PHE A 125 41.22 11.00 -17.09
N ASN A 126 42.21 11.38 -16.28
CA ASN A 126 42.87 10.56 -15.29
C ASN A 126 42.47 11.01 -13.88
N VAL A 127 42.26 10.04 -13.00
CA VAL A 127 42.09 10.26 -11.56
C VAL A 127 43.27 9.61 -10.86
N ASN A 128 44.06 10.39 -10.11
CA ASN A 128 45.28 9.93 -9.43
C ASN A 128 46.25 9.18 -10.36
N GLY A 129 46.37 9.65 -11.61
CA GLY A 129 47.25 9.05 -12.62
C GLY A 129 46.69 7.81 -13.33
N LYS A 130 45.48 7.34 -13.00
CA LYS A 130 44.82 6.22 -13.69
C LYS A 130 43.73 6.71 -14.64
N GLU A 131 43.65 6.15 -15.84
CA GLU A 131 42.57 6.43 -16.79
C GLU A 131 41.23 5.91 -16.25
N VAL A 132 40.20 6.76 -16.28
CA VAL A 132 38.86 6.43 -15.79
C VAL A 132 37.82 6.73 -16.84
N ASN A 133 36.94 5.76 -17.12
CA ASN A 133 35.86 5.87 -18.09
C ASN A 133 34.44 5.87 -17.48
N ILE A 134 34.33 5.87 -16.14
CA ILE A 134 33.06 5.80 -15.39
C ILE A 134 32.66 7.20 -14.90
N PRO A 135 31.67 7.88 -15.52
CA PRO A 135 31.32 9.24 -15.12
C PRO A 135 30.65 9.35 -13.74
N SER A 136 30.05 8.25 -13.26
CA SER A 136 29.40 8.17 -11.95
C SER A 136 30.33 7.74 -10.82
N MET A 137 31.64 7.65 -11.07
CA MET A 137 32.62 7.38 -10.02
C MET A 137 32.55 8.46 -8.94
N ALA A 138 32.46 8.05 -7.68
CA ALA A 138 32.52 8.95 -6.53
C ALA A 138 33.99 9.21 -6.17
N LEU A 139 34.35 10.48 -6.09
CA LEU A 139 35.69 10.92 -5.72
C LEU A 139 35.84 11.01 -4.20
N LYS A 140 37.06 10.83 -3.72
CA LYS A 140 37.47 10.98 -2.33
C LYS A 140 38.28 12.26 -2.17
N ILE A 141 38.26 12.80 -0.95
CA ILE A 141 39.11 13.95 -0.59
C ILE A 141 40.56 13.62 -0.99
N ASP A 142 41.25 14.62 -1.51
CA ASP A 142 42.58 14.58 -2.11
C ASP A 142 42.70 13.91 -3.49
N ASP A 143 41.62 13.41 -4.08
CA ASP A 143 41.66 12.93 -5.46
C ASP A 143 42.01 14.06 -6.44
N VAL A 144 42.95 13.77 -7.34
CA VAL A 144 43.44 14.69 -8.37
C VAL A 144 42.92 14.25 -9.73
N VAL A 145 42.19 15.14 -10.40
CA VAL A 145 41.66 14.93 -11.75
C VAL A 145 42.47 15.74 -12.76
N LYS A 146 43.03 15.04 -13.75
CA LYS A 146 43.88 15.57 -14.82
C LYS A 146 43.32 15.18 -16.18
N PRO A 147 43.23 16.09 -17.17
CA PRO A 147 42.92 15.70 -18.55
C PRO A 147 44.12 14.99 -19.20
N VAL A 148 43.84 13.99 -20.06
CA VAL A 148 44.88 13.21 -20.78
C VAL A 148 45.48 14.00 -21.94
N SER A 149 44.66 14.78 -22.65
CA SER A 149 45.08 15.60 -23.78
C SER A 149 44.37 16.95 -23.77
N PHE A 150 45.16 18.03 -23.76
CA PHE A 150 44.68 19.41 -23.65
C PHE A 150 44.12 19.97 -24.95
N GLU A 151 44.61 19.52 -26.11
CA GLU A 151 44.15 20.01 -27.42
C GLU A 151 42.65 19.76 -27.64
N LYS A 152 42.10 18.76 -26.96
CA LYS A 152 40.68 18.35 -27.08
C LYS A 152 39.78 18.98 -26.02
N ILE A 153 40.34 19.66 -25.01
CA ILE A 153 39.60 20.19 -23.85
C ILE A 153 39.89 21.69 -23.72
N GLN A 154 38.92 22.51 -24.14
CA GLN A 154 38.96 23.95 -23.92
C GLN A 154 38.42 24.29 -22.53
N LEU A 155 39.21 25.01 -21.75
CA LEU A 155 38.76 25.57 -20.48
C LEU A 155 37.76 26.69 -20.76
N ARG A 156 36.69 26.72 -19.99
CA ARG A 156 35.68 27.77 -20.10
C ARG A 156 36.11 29.02 -19.34
N GLU A 157 36.15 30.15 -20.04
CA GLU A 157 36.49 31.46 -19.47
C GLU A 157 35.39 31.97 -18.53
N GLY A 158 35.80 32.64 -17.44
CA GLY A 158 34.88 33.33 -16.51
C GLY A 158 34.16 32.44 -15.50
N ILE A 159 34.59 31.19 -15.28
CA ILE A 159 34.02 30.33 -14.22
C ILE A 159 34.62 30.70 -12.87
N VAL A 160 33.75 30.93 -11.90
CA VAL A 160 34.13 30.95 -10.47
C VAL A 160 34.27 29.51 -9.99
N LEU A 161 35.50 29.13 -9.63
CA LEU A 161 35.78 27.81 -9.09
C LEU A 161 35.18 27.70 -7.67
N PRO A 162 34.42 26.64 -7.36
CA PRO A 162 33.95 26.38 -6.00
C PRO A 162 35.10 26.20 -5.01
N GLU A 163 34.94 26.64 -3.77
CA GLU A 163 35.98 26.58 -2.73
C GLU A 163 36.45 25.17 -2.37
N TRP A 164 35.61 24.17 -2.59
CA TRP A 164 35.93 22.76 -2.36
C TRP A 164 36.81 22.14 -3.47
N LEU A 165 37.19 22.93 -4.47
CA LEU A 165 38.09 22.56 -5.55
C LEU A 165 39.35 23.45 -5.52
N GLU A 166 40.50 22.81 -5.55
CA GLU A 166 41.78 23.49 -5.75
C GLU A 166 42.25 23.25 -7.19
N ALA A 167 42.31 24.30 -8.00
CA ALA A 167 42.83 24.21 -9.35
C ALA A 167 44.27 24.73 -9.42
N ASN A 168 45.17 23.94 -10.00
CA ASN A 168 46.49 24.41 -10.37
C ASN A 168 46.51 24.72 -11.87
N ILE A 169 46.57 26.01 -12.22
CA ILE A 169 46.54 26.45 -13.62
C ILE A 169 47.80 26.01 -14.38
N LYS A 170 48.97 25.94 -13.71
CA LYS A 170 50.24 25.58 -14.34
C LYS A 170 50.31 24.09 -14.66
N GLU A 171 49.97 23.25 -13.70
CA GLU A 171 49.95 21.78 -13.85
C GLU A 171 48.62 21.24 -14.37
N ARG A 172 47.66 22.14 -14.58
CA ARG A 172 46.34 21.92 -15.21
C ARG A 172 45.58 20.73 -14.64
N TYR A 173 45.57 20.64 -13.32
CA TYR A 173 44.79 19.65 -12.57
C TYR A 173 43.85 20.33 -11.61
N VAL A 174 42.88 19.56 -11.17
CA VAL A 174 41.93 19.96 -10.13
C VAL A 174 41.95 18.92 -9.04
N LYS A 175 42.18 19.35 -7.82
CA LYS A 175 42.19 18.53 -6.62
C LYS A 175 40.89 18.74 -5.84
N TYR A 176 40.32 17.65 -5.34
CA TYR A 176 39.16 17.69 -4.47
C TYR A 176 39.61 17.94 -3.02
N SER A 177 39.50 19.18 -2.53
CA SER A 177 40.13 19.61 -1.28
C SER A 177 39.29 19.32 -0.03
N ARG A 178 37.98 19.55 -0.09
CA ARG A 178 37.05 19.30 1.02
C ARG A 178 35.68 18.83 0.51
N LEU A 179 34.83 18.34 1.41
CA LEU A 179 33.45 18.02 1.06
C LEU A 179 32.66 19.31 0.70
N PRO A 180 31.79 19.27 -0.33
CA PRO A 180 30.87 20.34 -0.66
C PRO A 180 29.91 20.57 0.50
N MET A 181 29.73 21.83 0.86
CA MET A 181 28.67 22.28 1.75
C MET A 181 27.47 22.77 0.93
N PRO A 182 26.25 22.77 1.49
CA PRO A 182 25.06 23.25 0.79
C PRO A 182 25.23 24.67 0.23
N GLU A 183 25.91 25.55 0.95
CA GLU A 183 26.18 26.95 0.57
C GLU A 183 27.08 27.08 -0.67
N ASP A 184 27.92 26.07 -0.95
CA ASP A 184 28.82 26.07 -2.11
C ASP A 184 28.09 25.81 -3.44
N THR A 185 26.83 25.38 -3.39
CA THR A 185 26.09 24.94 -4.57
C THR A 185 25.33 26.09 -5.23
N GLN A 186 25.68 26.39 -6.49
CA GLN A 186 25.05 27.46 -7.27
C GLN A 186 23.59 27.15 -7.64
N GLU A 187 23.22 25.87 -7.70
CA GLU A 187 21.89 25.41 -8.06
C GLU A 187 20.96 25.40 -6.85
N LYS A 188 19.91 26.23 -6.90
CA LYS A 188 18.82 26.25 -5.91
C LYS A 188 17.91 25.03 -6.08
N VAL A 189 18.34 23.89 -5.54
CA VAL A 189 17.53 22.69 -5.38
C VAL A 189 17.13 22.59 -3.91
N ASP A 190 15.84 22.49 -3.65
CA ASP A 190 15.39 22.21 -2.28
C ASP A 190 15.55 20.70 -2.02
N VAL A 191 16.66 20.37 -1.38
CA VAL A 191 17.05 18.98 -1.10
C VAL A 191 16.17 18.38 -0.01
N GLN A 192 15.70 19.21 0.92
CA GLN A 192 14.80 18.80 1.98
C GLN A 192 13.50 18.28 1.38
N ALA A 193 12.90 19.02 0.44
CA ALA A 193 11.70 18.59 -0.28
C ALA A 193 11.88 17.25 -1.05
N ILE A 194 13.09 16.95 -1.50
CA ILE A 194 13.41 15.69 -2.21
C ILE A 194 13.50 14.52 -1.24
N ILE A 195 14.22 14.72 -0.14
CA ILE A 195 14.29 13.76 0.96
C ILE A 195 12.87 13.52 1.49
N GLU A 196 12.05 14.57 1.53
CA GLU A 196 10.68 14.49 1.97
C GLU A 196 9.82 13.53 1.17
N LEU A 197 9.93 13.62 -0.14
CA LEU A 197 9.23 12.76 -1.07
C LEU A 197 9.59 11.28 -0.94
N MET A 198 10.81 10.98 -0.48
CA MET A 198 11.41 9.63 -0.59
C MET A 198 11.43 8.85 0.73
N ILE A 199 11.34 9.50 1.90
CA ILE A 199 11.32 8.82 3.21
C ILE A 199 9.98 8.11 3.47
N VAL A 200 8.89 8.63 2.92
CA VAL A 200 7.53 8.17 3.23
C VAL A 200 7.14 7.01 2.31
N THR A 201 7.78 5.87 2.53
CA THR A 201 7.46 4.62 1.83
C THR A 201 6.90 3.59 2.83
N LYS A 202 6.01 2.72 2.34
CA LYS A 202 5.41 1.63 3.13
C LYS A 202 6.46 0.75 3.83
N GLU A 203 7.65 0.61 3.23
CA GLU A 203 8.78 -0.19 3.72
C GLU A 203 9.35 0.30 5.05
N ASN A 204 9.15 1.58 5.40
CA ASN A 204 9.70 2.18 6.61
C ASN A 204 8.72 2.21 7.79
N LEU A 205 7.46 1.77 7.59
CA LEU A 205 6.42 1.82 8.61
C LEU A 205 6.72 0.83 9.75
N LYS A 206 6.78 1.33 10.97
CA LYS A 206 6.97 0.56 12.20
C LYS A 206 5.71 0.61 13.05
N ILE A 207 5.35 -0.54 13.60
CA ILE A 207 4.25 -0.68 14.55
C ILE A 207 4.87 -1.20 15.86
N ASN A 208 4.87 -0.36 16.89
CA ASN A 208 5.46 -0.70 18.18
C ASN A 208 4.38 -0.69 19.28
N PRO A 209 4.39 -1.67 20.20
CA PRO A 209 3.57 -1.59 21.40
C PRO A 209 4.15 -0.57 22.39
N ILE A 210 3.30 0.31 22.93
CA ILE A 210 3.66 1.23 24.03
C ILE A 210 3.22 0.64 25.36
N LYS A 211 1.99 0.13 25.41
CA LYS A 211 1.40 -0.52 26.58
C LYS A 211 0.65 -1.76 26.09
N GLU A 212 0.99 -2.92 26.64
CA GLU A 212 0.29 -4.17 26.34
C GLU A 212 -0.35 -4.72 27.61
N SER A 213 -1.65 -4.96 27.54
CA SER A 213 -2.40 -5.78 28.49
C SER A 213 -3.46 -6.55 27.73
N ASN A 214 -4.09 -7.53 28.39
CA ASN A 214 -5.09 -8.38 27.74
C ASN A 214 -6.36 -7.61 27.33
N GLU A 215 -6.69 -6.52 28.03
CA GLU A 215 -7.93 -5.75 27.83
C GLU A 215 -7.66 -4.40 27.17
N ILE A 216 -6.60 -3.69 27.59
CA ILE A 216 -6.27 -2.34 27.07
C ILE A 216 -4.84 -2.34 26.54
N SER A 217 -4.68 -2.04 25.25
CA SER A 217 -3.34 -1.88 24.65
C SER A 217 -3.24 -0.63 23.79
N THR A 218 -2.07 0.01 23.83
CA THR A 218 -1.73 1.19 23.05
C THR A 218 -0.59 0.87 22.08
N TYR A 219 -0.79 1.16 20.79
CA TYR A 219 0.18 0.94 19.73
C TYR A 219 0.56 2.26 19.07
N SER A 220 1.84 2.42 18.73
CA SER A 220 2.33 3.50 17.88
C SER A 220 2.60 3.02 16.47
N VAL A 221 2.13 3.77 15.47
CA VAL A 221 2.36 3.54 14.05
C VAL A 221 3.07 4.76 13.46
N GLU A 222 4.33 4.59 13.06
CA GLU A 222 5.18 5.66 12.51
C GLU A 222 6.29 5.11 11.60
N PRO A 223 6.83 5.89 10.64
CA PRO A 223 6.39 7.22 10.22
C PRO A 223 5.22 7.16 9.23
N LEU A 224 4.24 8.05 9.40
CA LEU A 224 3.15 8.27 8.46
C LEU A 224 3.29 9.61 7.74
N PRO A 225 2.86 9.73 6.47
CA PRO A 225 2.72 11.03 5.83
C PRO A 225 1.76 11.93 6.64
N THR A 226 2.00 13.24 6.61
CA THR A 226 1.12 14.21 7.26
C THR A 226 -0.33 14.05 6.80
N GLY A 227 -1.26 13.92 7.74
CA GLY A 227 -2.69 13.68 7.51
C GLY A 227 -3.08 12.20 7.35
N PHE A 228 -2.12 11.29 7.13
CA PHE A 228 -2.43 9.86 7.11
C PHE A 228 -2.67 9.29 8.50
N GLY A 229 -2.13 9.91 9.56
CA GLY A 229 -2.43 9.51 10.94
C GLY A 229 -3.93 9.53 11.21
N HIS A 230 -4.61 10.63 10.85
CA HIS A 230 -6.06 10.75 11.00
C HIS A 230 -6.83 9.79 10.11
N THR A 231 -6.37 9.59 8.87
CA THR A 231 -7.04 8.72 7.90
C THR A 231 -7.03 7.26 8.38
N LEU A 232 -5.86 6.75 8.75
CA LEU A 232 -5.70 5.39 9.25
C LEU A 232 -6.35 5.22 10.63
N GLY A 233 -6.14 6.16 11.55
CA GLY A 233 -6.71 6.11 12.89
C GLY A 233 -8.24 6.07 12.86
N ASN A 234 -8.87 6.94 12.07
CA ASN A 234 -10.32 6.98 11.95
C ASN A 234 -10.89 5.73 11.24
N ALA A 235 -10.24 5.25 10.17
CA ALA A 235 -10.67 4.04 9.47
C ALA A 235 -10.60 2.80 10.38
N LEU A 236 -9.47 2.60 11.07
CA LEU A 236 -9.29 1.50 12.01
C LEU A 236 -10.27 1.59 13.17
N ARG A 237 -10.47 2.79 13.75
CA ARG A 237 -11.44 3.01 14.83
C ARG A 237 -12.85 2.59 14.43
N ARG A 238 -13.29 2.96 13.22
CA ARG A 238 -14.63 2.58 12.74
C ARG A 238 -14.77 1.07 12.63
N VAL A 239 -13.85 0.41 11.94
CA VAL A 239 -13.91 -1.04 11.71
C VAL A 239 -13.79 -1.83 13.02
N LEU A 240 -12.93 -1.40 13.93
CA LEU A 240 -12.80 -2.02 15.26
C LEU A 240 -14.10 -2.01 16.05
N LEU A 241 -14.88 -0.93 15.97
CA LEU A 241 -16.14 -0.82 16.70
C LEU A 241 -17.31 -1.54 16.02
N THR A 242 -17.26 -1.77 14.71
CA THR A 242 -18.40 -2.27 13.93
C THR A 242 -18.27 -3.72 13.46
N GLU A 243 -17.11 -4.14 12.97
CA GLU A 243 -16.95 -5.37 12.19
C GLU A 243 -16.19 -6.49 12.92
N ILE A 244 -15.75 -6.25 14.16
CA ILE A 244 -15.06 -7.31 14.91
C ILE A 244 -16.09 -8.31 15.44
N GLU A 245 -15.89 -9.57 15.04
CA GLU A 245 -16.68 -10.70 15.49
C GLU A 245 -16.56 -10.89 17.00
N GLY A 246 -17.71 -11.04 17.66
CA GLY A 246 -17.81 -11.49 19.04
C GLY A 246 -19.05 -12.34 19.24
N ALA A 247 -19.46 -12.50 20.50
CA ALA A 247 -20.54 -13.41 20.87
C ALA A 247 -21.48 -12.77 21.89
N ALA A 248 -22.79 -12.94 21.68
CA ALA A 248 -23.81 -12.35 22.53
C ALA A 248 -25.02 -13.27 22.69
N VAL A 249 -25.75 -13.08 23.79
CA VAL A 249 -27.00 -13.81 24.04
C VAL A 249 -28.10 -13.22 23.17
N THR A 250 -28.71 -14.03 22.32
CA THR A 250 -29.79 -13.61 21.40
C THR A 250 -31.16 -14.02 21.90
N GLN A 251 -31.24 -15.15 22.60
CA GLN A 251 -32.50 -15.70 23.09
C GLN A 251 -32.33 -16.23 24.51
N VAL A 252 -33.38 -16.05 25.30
CA VAL A 252 -33.45 -16.50 26.69
C VAL A 252 -34.77 -17.22 26.89
N LYS A 253 -34.72 -18.42 27.47
CA LYS A 253 -35.90 -19.17 27.88
C LYS A 253 -35.83 -19.42 29.37
N ILE A 254 -36.81 -18.91 30.10
CA ILE A 254 -36.83 -18.92 31.57
C ILE A 254 -38.02 -19.74 32.03
N SER A 255 -37.77 -20.70 32.93
CA SER A 255 -38.85 -21.49 33.50
C SER A 255 -39.76 -20.64 34.37
N GLY A 256 -41.05 -20.60 34.07
CA GLY A 256 -42.05 -19.80 34.81
C GLY A 256 -42.27 -18.38 34.27
N ALA A 257 -41.58 -17.97 33.19
CA ALA A 257 -41.80 -16.69 32.53
C ALA A 257 -42.07 -16.89 31.04
N SER A 258 -43.25 -16.47 30.58
CA SER A 258 -43.65 -16.55 29.16
C SER A 258 -43.25 -15.30 28.36
N HIS A 259 -43.08 -14.16 29.02
CA HIS A 259 -42.73 -12.87 28.42
C HIS A 259 -41.87 -12.01 29.36
N GLN A 260 -41.25 -10.95 28.82
CA GLN A 260 -40.29 -10.09 29.52
C GLN A 260 -40.85 -9.34 30.74
N PHE A 261 -42.15 -9.02 30.73
CA PHE A 261 -42.81 -8.26 31.80
C PHE A 261 -43.40 -9.13 32.93
N THR A 262 -42.82 -10.32 33.17
CA THR A 262 -43.25 -11.20 34.27
C THR A 262 -42.29 -11.13 35.45
N THR A 263 -42.76 -11.57 36.62
CA THR A 263 -41.93 -11.80 37.80
C THR A 263 -41.88 -13.31 38.09
N ILE A 264 -40.77 -13.76 38.67
CA ILE A 264 -40.57 -15.17 39.02
C ILE A 264 -40.65 -15.29 40.54
N PRO A 265 -41.57 -16.09 41.08
CA PRO A 265 -41.68 -16.29 42.53
C PRO A 265 -40.35 -16.78 43.13
N GLY A 266 -39.86 -16.08 44.16
CA GLY A 266 -38.63 -16.43 44.86
C GLY A 266 -37.32 -15.91 44.24
N VAL A 267 -37.39 -15.19 43.12
CA VAL A 267 -36.28 -14.42 42.55
C VAL A 267 -36.47 -12.95 42.92
N LYS A 268 -35.41 -12.28 43.37
CA LYS A 268 -35.46 -10.87 43.80
C LYS A 268 -35.63 -9.91 42.62
N GLU A 269 -34.96 -10.19 41.51
CA GLU A 269 -34.99 -9.43 40.27
C GLU A 269 -36.20 -9.82 39.41
N ASP A 270 -36.79 -8.86 38.70
CA ASP A 270 -37.79 -9.14 37.67
C ASP A 270 -37.13 -9.65 36.37
N VAL A 271 -37.94 -10.14 35.42
CA VAL A 271 -37.40 -10.70 34.17
C VAL A 271 -36.72 -9.64 33.31
N VAL A 272 -37.13 -8.37 33.41
CA VAL A 272 -36.48 -7.24 32.71
C VAL A 272 -35.07 -7.02 33.26
N GLN A 273 -34.91 -6.96 34.58
CA GLN A 273 -33.62 -6.79 35.23
C GLN A 273 -32.72 -8.00 35.03
N LEU A 274 -33.29 -9.21 35.06
CA LEU A 274 -32.58 -10.45 34.72
C LEU A 274 -32.02 -10.40 33.29
N THR A 275 -32.86 -10.05 32.31
CA THR A 275 -32.45 -9.97 30.90
C THR A 275 -31.42 -8.87 30.66
N LEU A 276 -31.53 -7.72 31.34
CA LEU A 276 -30.52 -6.66 31.31
C LEU A 276 -29.17 -7.10 31.90
N ASN A 277 -29.17 -7.93 32.95
CA ASN A 277 -27.95 -8.51 33.51
C ASN A 277 -27.34 -9.55 32.57
N ILE A 278 -28.16 -10.42 31.98
CA ILE A 278 -27.74 -11.43 31.00
C ILE A 278 -27.07 -10.76 29.79
N LYS A 279 -27.59 -9.63 29.29
CA LYS A 279 -26.97 -8.86 28.19
C LYS A 279 -25.56 -8.33 28.48
N LYS A 280 -25.18 -8.22 29.76
CA LYS A 280 -23.83 -7.81 30.16
C LYS A 280 -22.84 -8.96 30.16
N LEU A 281 -23.27 -10.20 29.98
CA LEU A 281 -22.37 -11.35 29.85
C LEU A 281 -21.48 -11.18 28.61
N ARG A 282 -20.22 -11.59 28.75
CA ARG A 282 -19.21 -11.55 27.70
C ARG A 282 -18.69 -12.95 27.46
N PHE A 283 -18.80 -13.39 26.21
CA PHE A 283 -18.47 -14.74 25.81
C PHE A 283 -17.36 -14.74 24.77
N LYS A 284 -16.56 -15.79 24.83
CA LYS A 284 -15.64 -16.16 23.77
C LYS A 284 -16.13 -17.50 23.20
N ILE A 285 -16.49 -17.48 21.92
CA ILE A 285 -17.02 -18.63 21.21
C ILE A 285 -15.97 -19.16 20.24
N HIS A 286 -15.87 -20.48 20.12
CA HIS A 286 -14.90 -21.16 19.26
C HIS A 286 -15.53 -21.77 17.99
N THR A 287 -16.83 -21.57 17.80
CA THR A 287 -17.64 -22.14 16.72
C THR A 287 -18.50 -21.07 16.06
N ASP A 288 -18.83 -21.27 14.78
CA ASP A 288 -19.72 -20.38 14.02
C ASP A 288 -21.22 -20.66 14.26
N ASN A 289 -21.54 -21.73 15.00
CA ASN A 289 -22.91 -22.13 15.27
C ASN A 289 -23.43 -21.57 16.60
N PRO A 290 -24.76 -21.38 16.75
CA PRO A 290 -25.37 -21.04 18.04
C PRO A 290 -25.09 -22.11 19.09
N VAL A 291 -24.72 -21.67 20.30
CA VAL A 291 -24.40 -22.54 21.44
C VAL A 291 -25.37 -22.28 22.59
N VAL A 292 -25.82 -23.34 23.26
CA VAL A 292 -26.73 -23.24 24.40
C VAL A 292 -25.93 -23.26 25.71
N ALA A 293 -26.19 -22.29 26.59
CA ALA A 293 -25.69 -22.24 27.96
C ALA A 293 -26.86 -22.35 28.94
N THR A 294 -26.67 -23.03 30.07
CA THR A 294 -27.71 -23.24 31.08
C THR A 294 -27.33 -22.70 32.45
N ILE A 295 -28.33 -22.20 33.18
CA ILE A 295 -28.22 -21.87 34.59
C ILE A 295 -29.25 -22.72 35.32
N ARG A 296 -28.79 -23.55 36.27
CA ARG A 296 -29.63 -24.38 37.13
C ARG A 296 -29.20 -24.20 38.58
N LYS A 297 -29.97 -23.41 39.33
CA LYS A 297 -29.71 -23.17 40.75
C LYS A 297 -30.95 -23.30 41.60
N LYS A 298 -30.75 -23.89 42.79
CA LYS A 298 -31.76 -24.10 43.80
C LYS A 298 -31.22 -23.70 45.17
N GLY A 299 -32.07 -23.06 45.97
CA GLY A 299 -31.74 -22.61 47.32
C GLY A 299 -31.33 -21.15 47.38
N ALA A 300 -31.36 -20.57 48.59
CA ALA A 300 -31.08 -19.15 48.80
C ALA A 300 -29.62 -18.81 48.47
N GLY A 301 -29.40 -17.72 47.73
CA GLY A 301 -28.06 -17.30 47.34
C GLY A 301 -28.02 -16.38 46.12
N VAL A 302 -26.84 -15.80 45.89
CA VAL A 302 -26.54 -14.99 44.71
C VAL A 302 -26.09 -15.91 43.58
N ILE A 303 -26.64 -15.70 42.38
CA ILE A 303 -26.28 -16.38 41.14
C ILE A 303 -25.38 -15.44 40.35
N THR A 304 -24.18 -15.93 40.03
CA THR A 304 -23.18 -15.21 39.25
C THR A 304 -22.93 -15.90 37.91
N ALA A 305 -22.18 -15.25 37.02
CA ALA A 305 -21.77 -15.84 35.76
C ALA A 305 -20.87 -17.08 35.92
N LYS A 306 -20.26 -17.31 37.10
CA LYS A 306 -19.56 -18.57 37.42
C LYS A 306 -20.48 -19.78 37.50
N ASP A 307 -21.77 -19.57 37.78
CA ASP A 307 -22.76 -20.64 37.93
C ASP A 307 -23.36 -21.10 36.58
N LEU A 308 -22.87 -20.55 35.46
CA LEU A 308 -23.24 -20.99 34.11
C LEU A 308 -22.64 -22.37 33.80
N GLU A 309 -23.49 -23.30 33.39
CA GLU A 309 -23.10 -24.56 32.76
C GLU A 309 -22.81 -24.28 31.29
N LEU A 310 -21.53 -24.35 30.92
CA LEU A 310 -21.04 -24.03 29.59
C LEU A 310 -20.47 -25.28 28.91
N PRO A 311 -20.72 -25.48 27.60
CA PRO A 311 -20.02 -26.49 26.81
C PRO A 311 -18.56 -26.05 26.53
N SER A 312 -17.75 -26.96 25.98
CA SER A 312 -16.31 -26.72 25.69
C SER A 312 -16.06 -25.56 24.73
N ASP A 313 -17.04 -25.25 23.89
CA ASP A 313 -16.89 -24.29 22.78
C ASP A 313 -17.20 -22.84 23.21
N LEU A 314 -17.56 -22.64 24.48
CA LEU A 314 -18.01 -21.36 25.03
C LEU A 314 -17.34 -21.04 26.36
N GLU A 315 -16.59 -19.94 26.41
CA GLU A 315 -15.98 -19.42 27.64
C GLU A 315 -16.64 -18.11 28.07
N VAL A 316 -16.96 -17.98 29.37
CA VAL A 316 -17.43 -16.70 29.95
C VAL A 316 -16.25 -15.90 30.50
N MET A 317 -16.13 -14.65 30.07
CA MET A 317 -15.02 -13.77 30.45
C MET A 317 -15.26 -13.12 31.82
N ASN A 318 -16.44 -12.55 32.02
CA ASN A 318 -16.81 -11.80 33.23
C ASN A 318 -17.52 -12.67 34.28
N LYS A 319 -16.79 -13.65 34.80
CA LYS A 319 -17.25 -14.65 35.78
C LYS A 319 -17.92 -14.07 37.04
N ASP A 320 -17.50 -12.90 37.51
CA ASP A 320 -18.03 -12.27 38.73
C ASP A 320 -19.33 -11.48 38.53
N LEU A 321 -19.87 -11.45 37.30
CA LEU A 321 -21.09 -10.71 37.00
C LEU A 321 -22.30 -11.28 37.77
N HIS A 322 -23.01 -10.40 38.48
CA HIS A 322 -24.28 -10.71 39.13
C HIS A 322 -25.39 -10.92 38.11
N ILE A 323 -26.10 -12.04 38.20
CA ILE A 323 -27.25 -12.36 37.33
C ILE A 323 -28.55 -12.18 38.10
N ALA A 324 -28.71 -12.89 39.22
CA ALA A 324 -29.94 -12.93 40.02
C ALA A 324 -29.67 -13.30 41.48
N THR A 325 -30.67 -13.12 42.35
CA THR A 325 -30.65 -13.52 43.76
C THR A 325 -31.89 -14.37 44.08
N LEU A 326 -31.67 -15.55 44.65
CA LEU A 326 -32.73 -16.43 45.16
C LEU A 326 -33.01 -16.13 46.63
N ALA A 327 -34.29 -15.89 46.97
CA ALA A 327 -34.70 -15.46 48.30
C ALA A 327 -34.75 -16.62 49.31
N ASP A 328 -35.32 -17.77 48.93
CA ASP A 328 -35.63 -18.87 49.85
C ASP A 328 -34.98 -20.20 49.44
N SER A 329 -34.87 -21.13 50.40
CA SER A 329 -34.33 -22.48 50.18
C SER A 329 -35.16 -23.34 49.21
N LYS A 330 -36.41 -22.95 48.93
CA LYS A 330 -37.32 -23.62 48.00
C LYS A 330 -37.31 -23.00 46.59
N SER A 331 -36.70 -21.83 46.42
CA SER A 331 -36.66 -21.13 45.13
C SER A 331 -35.69 -21.83 44.17
N GLU A 332 -36.09 -21.89 42.90
CA GLU A 332 -35.33 -22.52 41.82
C GLU A 332 -35.36 -21.63 40.58
N LEU A 333 -34.22 -21.47 39.93
CA LEU A 333 -34.09 -20.73 38.68
C LEU A 333 -33.45 -21.64 37.62
N ASN A 334 -34.19 -21.85 36.53
CA ASN A 334 -33.76 -22.59 35.35
C ASN A 334 -33.86 -21.69 34.13
N VAL A 335 -32.69 -21.34 33.58
CA VAL A 335 -32.55 -20.46 32.40
C VAL A 335 -31.74 -21.17 31.33
N GLU A 336 -32.27 -21.17 30.10
CA GLU A 336 -31.57 -21.58 28.88
C GLU A 336 -31.23 -20.30 28.08
N LEU A 337 -29.96 -20.11 27.76
CA LEU A 337 -29.43 -19.00 26.98
C LEU A 337 -28.95 -19.54 25.63
N ILE A 338 -29.30 -18.87 24.54
CA ILE A 338 -28.72 -19.13 23.22
C ILE A 338 -27.71 -18.01 22.96
N VAL A 339 -26.44 -18.39 22.81
CA VAL A 339 -25.33 -17.50 22.47
C VAL A 339 -24.99 -17.71 21.01
N GLU A 340 -24.97 -16.63 20.24
CA GLU A 340 -24.66 -16.65 18.82
C GLU A 340 -23.38 -15.84 18.55
N PRO A 341 -22.53 -16.27 17.60
CA PRO A 341 -21.50 -15.42 17.04
C PRO A 341 -22.14 -14.39 16.11
N GLY A 342 -21.57 -13.19 16.05
CA GLY A 342 -22.05 -12.13 15.17
C GLY A 342 -21.12 -10.93 15.14
N VAL A 343 -21.55 -9.89 14.41
CA VAL A 343 -20.85 -8.61 14.30
C VAL A 343 -21.80 -7.45 14.62
N GLY A 344 -21.23 -6.37 15.14
CA GLY A 344 -21.97 -5.14 15.41
C GLY A 344 -23.13 -5.29 16.40
N TYR A 345 -24.25 -4.67 16.07
CA TYR A 345 -25.48 -4.68 16.87
C TYR A 345 -26.62 -5.20 15.99
N SER A 346 -27.43 -6.11 16.52
CA SER A 346 -28.64 -6.55 15.84
C SER A 346 -29.85 -6.42 16.78
N PRO A 347 -30.86 -5.62 16.40
CA PRO A 347 -32.08 -5.40 17.16
C PRO A 347 -32.94 -6.66 17.26
N MET A 348 -33.88 -6.68 18.20
CA MET A 348 -34.76 -7.84 18.41
C MET A 348 -35.73 -8.08 17.25
N GLU A 349 -36.13 -7.02 16.55
CA GLU A 349 -37.12 -7.05 15.46
C GLU A 349 -36.63 -7.81 14.23
N GLU A 350 -35.31 -7.87 14.03
CA GLU A 350 -34.70 -8.65 12.94
C GLU A 350 -34.77 -10.16 13.18
N ARG A 351 -35.07 -10.58 14.41
CA ARG A 351 -35.11 -11.99 14.82
C ARG A 351 -36.56 -12.47 14.94
N GLN A 352 -36.95 -13.40 14.07
CA GLN A 352 -38.22 -14.10 14.20
C GLN A 352 -38.06 -15.35 15.06
N THR A 353 -38.94 -15.54 16.04
CA THR A 353 -39.06 -16.82 16.78
C THR A 353 -40.48 -17.36 16.69
N SER A 354 -40.59 -18.65 16.43
CA SER A 354 -41.87 -19.38 16.37
C SER A 354 -42.17 -20.16 17.66
N LYS A 355 -41.26 -20.11 18.65
CA LYS A 355 -41.35 -20.90 19.89
C LYS A 355 -41.99 -20.09 21.02
N VAL A 356 -43.09 -20.60 21.57
CA VAL A 356 -43.77 -20.02 22.73
C VAL A 356 -42.88 -20.12 23.98
N GLY A 357 -42.76 -19.02 24.72
CA GLY A 357 -41.95 -18.95 25.95
C GLY A 357 -40.47 -18.62 25.74
N VAL A 358 -40.06 -18.28 24.52
CA VAL A 358 -38.71 -17.77 24.23
C VAL A 358 -38.74 -16.24 24.19
N ILE A 359 -37.88 -15.62 24.99
CA ILE A 359 -37.66 -14.19 25.03
C ILE A 359 -36.52 -13.87 24.07
N VAL A 360 -36.83 -13.11 23.02
CA VAL A 360 -35.82 -12.59 22.08
C VAL A 360 -35.21 -11.32 22.68
N LEU A 361 -33.89 -11.19 22.54
CA LEU A 361 -33.13 -10.01 22.95
C LEU A 361 -32.45 -9.38 21.72
N ASP A 362 -32.27 -8.07 21.76
CA ASP A 362 -31.22 -7.41 21.00
C ASP A 362 -29.85 -7.86 21.49
N ALA A 363 -28.91 -7.95 20.56
CA ALA A 363 -27.58 -8.49 20.81
C ALA A 363 -26.51 -7.51 20.34
N LEU A 364 -25.59 -7.20 21.26
CA LEU A 364 -24.37 -6.45 20.98
C LEU A 364 -23.21 -7.44 20.89
N PHE A 365 -22.78 -7.74 19.68
CA PHE A 365 -21.71 -8.71 19.43
C PHE A 365 -20.31 -8.10 19.51
N SER A 366 -20.19 -6.76 19.47
CA SER A 366 -18.89 -6.09 19.42
C SER A 366 -18.06 -6.33 20.70
N PRO A 367 -16.88 -6.98 20.59
CA PRO A 367 -16.00 -7.23 21.74
C PRO A 367 -15.11 -6.02 22.08
N VAL A 368 -15.12 -4.99 21.24
CA VAL A 368 -14.34 -3.76 21.41
C VAL A 368 -15.21 -2.71 22.11
N LEU A 369 -14.81 -2.33 23.32
CA LEU A 369 -15.57 -1.39 24.16
C LEU A 369 -15.28 0.06 23.76
N ASN A 370 -14.00 0.36 23.52
CA ASN A 370 -13.57 1.71 23.21
C ASN A 370 -12.31 1.71 22.35
N VAL A 371 -12.23 2.70 21.46
CA VAL A 371 -11.04 2.94 20.65
C VAL A 371 -10.80 4.44 20.59
N THR A 372 -9.63 4.86 21.07
CA THR A 372 -9.16 6.23 20.99
C THR A 372 -7.90 6.29 20.12
N TYR A 373 -7.73 7.39 19.40
CA TYR A 373 -6.50 7.62 18.66
C TYR A 373 -6.07 9.07 18.77
N GLU A 374 -4.76 9.27 18.80
CA GLU A 374 -4.10 10.57 18.81
C GLU A 374 -3.05 10.59 17.70
N VAL A 375 -2.86 11.75 17.09
CA VAL A 375 -1.86 11.95 16.05
C VAL A 375 -0.87 12.97 16.56
N GLU A 376 0.38 12.55 16.72
CA GLU A 376 1.48 13.41 17.17
C GLU A 376 2.44 13.66 16.00
N PRO A 377 3.05 14.86 15.92
CA PRO A 377 4.17 15.07 15.00
C PRO A 377 5.36 14.23 15.49
N THR A 378 5.98 13.48 14.57
CA THR A 378 7.15 12.65 14.86
C THR A 378 8.34 13.04 14.00
N ARG A 379 9.52 12.92 14.59
CA ARG A 379 10.78 13.11 13.90
C ARG A 379 11.31 11.77 13.42
N PHE A 380 11.45 11.58 12.11
CA PHE A 380 12.08 10.38 11.55
C PHE A 380 13.26 10.77 10.65
N GLY A 381 14.48 10.49 11.11
CA GLY A 381 15.70 11.04 10.51
C GLY A 381 15.76 12.56 10.65
N ASP A 382 15.87 13.27 9.53
CA ASP A 382 15.90 14.74 9.49
C ASP A 382 14.53 15.39 9.24
N LYS A 383 13.46 14.59 9.17
CA LYS A 383 12.08 15.10 9.08
C LYS A 383 11.49 15.33 10.43
N THR A 384 10.78 16.44 10.63
CA THR A 384 10.05 16.77 11.87
C THR A 384 8.53 16.86 11.67
N ASP A 385 8.03 16.70 10.45
CA ASP A 385 6.65 16.99 10.02
C ASP A 385 5.82 15.72 9.68
N LEU A 386 6.26 14.55 10.14
CA LEU A 386 5.57 13.29 9.93
C LEU A 386 4.53 13.04 11.01
N ASP A 387 3.54 12.21 10.70
CA ASP A 387 2.56 11.76 11.68
C ASP A 387 3.06 10.49 12.38
N LYS A 388 2.83 10.43 13.69
CA LYS A 388 2.82 9.22 14.50
C LYS A 388 1.39 9.03 15.01
N LEU A 389 0.81 7.89 14.66
CA LEU A 389 -0.52 7.51 15.12
C LEU A 389 -0.38 6.69 16.40
N LEU A 390 -0.94 7.19 17.49
CA LEU A 390 -1.14 6.46 18.73
C LEU A 390 -2.58 5.93 18.73
N ILE A 391 -2.77 4.62 18.78
CA ILE A 391 -4.10 4.01 18.85
C ILE A 391 -4.20 3.16 20.12
N THR A 392 -5.20 3.46 20.95
CA THR A 392 -5.52 2.69 22.16
C THR A 392 -6.81 1.93 21.92
N VAL A 393 -6.76 0.62 22.12
CA VAL A 393 -7.88 -0.30 21.93
C VAL A 393 -8.19 -0.98 23.26
N GLU A 394 -9.44 -0.88 23.67
CA GLU A 394 -10.01 -1.48 24.88
C GLU A 394 -11.04 -2.55 24.48
N THR A 395 -10.83 -3.78 24.93
CA THR A 395 -11.69 -4.94 24.65
C THR A 395 -12.24 -5.52 25.94
N ASP A 396 -13.29 -6.34 25.81
CA ASP A 396 -13.92 -7.07 26.92
C ASP A 396 -13.20 -8.37 27.32
N GLY A 397 -11.99 -8.58 26.77
CA GLY A 397 -11.16 -9.77 26.98
C GLY A 397 -11.48 -10.97 26.10
N SER A 398 -12.60 -10.99 25.37
CA SER A 398 -12.93 -12.09 24.45
C SER A 398 -11.97 -12.16 23.25
N VAL A 399 -11.47 -10.99 22.83
CA VAL A 399 -10.45 -10.82 21.78
C VAL A 399 -9.32 -9.94 22.31
N LEU A 400 -8.08 -10.33 22.02
CA LEU A 400 -6.91 -9.50 22.36
C LEU A 400 -6.87 -8.24 21.49
N PRO A 401 -6.55 -7.06 22.04
CA PRO A 401 -6.46 -5.81 21.28
C PRO A 401 -5.62 -5.91 20.00
N LYS A 402 -4.49 -6.64 20.06
CA LYS A 402 -3.61 -6.89 18.91
C LYS A 402 -4.31 -7.67 17.80
N GLN A 403 -5.04 -8.72 18.18
CA GLN A 403 -5.77 -9.57 17.23
C GLN A 403 -6.92 -8.77 16.58
N ALA A 404 -7.63 -7.96 17.36
CA ALA A 404 -8.68 -7.08 16.83
C ALA A 404 -8.12 -6.11 15.79
N LEU A 405 -6.95 -5.51 16.04
CA LEU A 405 -6.28 -4.58 15.12
C LEU A 405 -5.86 -5.26 13.80
N VAL A 406 -5.37 -6.50 13.87
CA VAL A 406 -5.03 -7.32 12.69
C VAL A 406 -6.29 -7.68 11.89
N LYS A 407 -7.36 -8.14 12.56
CA LYS A 407 -8.65 -8.43 11.92
C LYS A 407 -9.22 -7.19 11.23
N ALA A 408 -9.25 -6.05 11.92
CA ALA A 408 -9.71 -4.78 11.35
C ALA A 408 -8.91 -4.37 10.10
N SER A 409 -7.59 -4.54 10.13
CA SER A 409 -6.72 -4.24 9.00
C SER A 409 -6.99 -5.16 7.80
N ALA A 410 -7.26 -6.44 8.04
CA ALA A 410 -7.62 -7.41 7.01
C ALA A 410 -8.97 -7.07 6.35
N ILE A 411 -9.97 -6.67 7.15
CA ILE A 411 -11.28 -6.23 6.66
C ILE A 411 -11.13 -4.99 5.76
N LEU A 412 -10.39 -3.97 6.22
CA LEU A 412 -10.10 -2.79 5.41
C LEU A 412 -9.40 -3.15 4.10
N LYS A 413 -8.42 -4.05 4.15
CA LYS A 413 -7.71 -4.54 2.96
C LYS A 413 -8.67 -5.17 1.95
N GLY A 414 -9.61 -6.02 2.40
CA GLY A 414 -10.61 -6.65 1.53
C GLY A 414 -11.48 -5.63 0.78
N TYR A 415 -11.91 -4.56 1.45
CA TYR A 415 -12.61 -3.46 0.77
C TYR A 415 -11.72 -2.76 -0.27
N TYR A 416 -10.46 -2.46 0.07
CA TYR A 416 -9.53 -1.81 -0.86
C TYR A 416 -9.13 -2.68 -2.06
N GLU A 417 -9.09 -4.01 -1.91
CA GLU A 417 -8.87 -4.93 -3.04
C GLU A 417 -10.00 -4.82 -4.07
N SER A 418 -11.23 -4.55 -3.64
CA SER A 418 -12.34 -4.31 -4.56
C SER A 418 -12.18 -3.01 -5.34
N PHE A 419 -11.67 -1.96 -4.68
CA PHE A 419 -11.33 -0.70 -5.35
C PHE A 419 -10.14 -0.84 -6.30
N GLU A 420 -9.18 -1.73 -6.01
CA GLU A 420 -8.04 -2.00 -6.89
C GLU A 420 -8.45 -2.72 -8.18
N LYS A 421 -9.38 -3.68 -8.06
CA LYS A 421 -9.96 -4.41 -9.19
C LYS A 421 -11.00 -3.61 -9.96
N TRP A 422 -11.36 -2.42 -9.48
CA TRP A 422 -12.32 -1.57 -10.17
C TRP A 422 -11.64 -0.99 -11.41
N GLU A 423 -11.75 -1.71 -12.52
CA GLU A 423 -11.24 -1.30 -13.82
C GLU A 423 -11.79 0.08 -14.18
N LEU A 424 -10.89 0.99 -14.52
CA LEU A 424 -11.26 2.24 -15.17
C LEU A 424 -11.64 1.89 -16.62
N GLU A 425 -12.89 2.06 -17.00
CA GLU A 425 -13.35 2.03 -18.40
C GLU A 425 -12.79 3.22 -19.22
N THR A 426 -11.51 3.54 -19.09
CA THR A 426 -10.88 4.64 -19.82
C THR A 426 -9.86 4.11 -20.81
N ASP A 427 -10.25 4.20 -22.08
CA ASP A 427 -9.48 4.06 -23.32
C ASP A 427 -8.62 2.80 -23.43
N LYS A 428 -9.23 1.76 -24.01
CA LYS A 428 -8.51 0.78 -24.83
C LYS A 428 -7.90 1.47 -26.06
N SER A 429 -6.89 2.32 -25.87
CA SER A 429 -5.88 2.54 -26.89
C SER A 429 -4.98 1.30 -26.89
N VAL A 430 -5.34 0.34 -27.73
CA VAL A 430 -4.62 -0.90 -27.97
C VAL A 430 -3.19 -0.57 -28.42
N GLU A 431 -2.22 -0.68 -27.53
CA GLU A 431 -0.89 -1.19 -27.90
C GLU A 431 -0.96 -2.71 -27.71
N PRO A 432 -0.71 -3.54 -28.74
CA PRO A 432 -0.62 -4.96 -28.54
C PRO A 432 0.75 -5.24 -27.90
N GLU A 433 0.78 -5.44 -26.59
CA GLU A 433 1.84 -6.24 -25.97
C GLU A 433 1.53 -7.71 -26.29
N GLU A 434 2.45 -8.33 -27.03
CA GLU A 434 2.51 -9.78 -27.20
C GLU A 434 2.76 -10.40 -25.83
N GLU A 435 1.70 -10.86 -25.17
CA GLU A 435 1.82 -11.71 -23.99
C GLU A 435 1.31 -13.12 -24.29
N ASP A 436 2.17 -14.07 -23.93
CA ASP A 436 2.08 -15.50 -24.13
C ASP A 436 0.71 -16.08 -23.77
N ALA A 437 0.25 -17.00 -24.61
CA ALA A 437 -1.00 -17.74 -24.47
C ALA A 437 -1.12 -18.46 -23.12
N ALA A 438 -1.77 -17.81 -22.16
CA ALA A 438 -2.30 -18.47 -20.97
C ALA A 438 -3.57 -19.23 -21.34
N VAL A 439 -3.54 -20.53 -21.04
CA VAL A 439 -4.59 -21.52 -21.29
C VAL A 439 -5.91 -21.07 -20.67
N VAL A 440 -6.90 -20.77 -21.50
CA VAL A 440 -8.30 -20.62 -21.07
C VAL A 440 -8.85 -22.02 -20.82
N ASP A 441 -9.21 -22.33 -19.57
CA ASP A 441 -9.95 -23.55 -19.24
C ASP A 441 -11.39 -23.39 -19.72
N ILE A 442 -11.72 -24.09 -20.81
CA ILE A 442 -13.05 -24.13 -21.39
C ILE A 442 -13.72 -25.42 -20.96
N GLU A 443 -14.99 -25.32 -20.58
CA GLU A 443 -15.90 -26.42 -20.27
C GLU A 443 -15.88 -27.48 -21.39
N ASP A 444 -15.89 -28.76 -21.02
CA ASP A 444 -15.82 -29.90 -21.95
C ASP A 444 -17.16 -30.09 -22.70
N VAL A 445 -17.50 -29.17 -23.61
CA VAL A 445 -18.66 -29.31 -24.49
C VAL A 445 -18.41 -30.46 -25.48
N ALA A 446 -19.35 -31.41 -25.53
CA ALA A 446 -19.29 -32.55 -26.43
C ALA A 446 -19.52 -32.12 -27.89
N VAL A 447 -18.86 -32.78 -28.84
CA VAL A 447 -18.98 -32.45 -30.28
C VAL A 447 -20.41 -32.63 -30.81
N ASP A 448 -21.25 -33.41 -30.13
CA ASP A 448 -22.68 -33.59 -30.48
C ASP A 448 -23.54 -32.35 -30.24
N GLU A 449 -23.13 -31.48 -29.31
CA GLU A 449 -23.85 -30.24 -28.97
C GLU A 449 -23.44 -29.08 -29.86
N LEU A 450 -22.41 -29.27 -30.70
CA LEU A 450 -21.94 -28.24 -31.62
C LEU A 450 -22.91 -28.11 -32.81
N PRO A 451 -23.18 -26.87 -33.28
CA PRO A 451 -24.01 -26.61 -34.46
C PRO A 451 -23.26 -26.95 -35.77
N LEU A 452 -22.74 -28.17 -35.88
CA LEU A 452 -22.07 -28.71 -37.05
C LEU A 452 -22.96 -29.71 -37.77
N GLN A 453 -22.71 -29.91 -39.07
CA GLN A 453 -23.43 -30.90 -39.84
C GLN A 453 -23.14 -32.32 -39.32
N THR A 454 -24.15 -33.20 -39.32
CA THR A 454 -24.05 -34.58 -38.80
C THR A 454 -22.90 -35.39 -39.40
N ARG A 455 -22.55 -35.15 -40.67
CA ARG A 455 -21.38 -35.74 -41.34
C ARG A 455 -20.04 -35.28 -40.74
N THR A 456 -19.94 -34.02 -40.34
CA THR A 456 -18.76 -33.42 -39.71
C THR A 456 -18.57 -34.00 -38.30
N ILE A 457 -19.66 -34.09 -37.53
CA ILE A 457 -19.65 -34.68 -36.17
C ILE A 457 -19.19 -36.14 -36.21
N ASN A 458 -19.73 -36.95 -37.13
CA ASN A 458 -19.35 -38.35 -37.28
C ASN A 458 -17.90 -38.54 -37.76
N ALA A 459 -17.40 -37.64 -38.61
CA ALA A 459 -16.01 -37.67 -39.05
C ALA A 459 -15.04 -37.31 -37.90
N LEU A 460 -15.38 -36.32 -37.08
CA LEU A 460 -14.60 -35.91 -35.90
C LEU A 460 -14.53 -37.03 -34.85
N LYS A 461 -15.66 -37.65 -34.51
CA LYS A 461 -15.72 -38.79 -33.58
C LYS A 461 -14.90 -39.98 -34.05
N LYS A 462 -14.95 -40.31 -35.35
CA LYS A 462 -14.17 -41.42 -35.92
C LYS A 462 -12.65 -41.20 -35.80
N HIS A 463 -12.21 -39.95 -35.68
CA HIS A 463 -10.82 -39.56 -35.45
C HIS A 463 -10.51 -39.26 -33.97
N GLY A 464 -11.38 -39.67 -33.05
CA GLY A 464 -11.16 -39.57 -31.60
C GLY A 464 -11.22 -38.13 -31.08
N ILE A 465 -11.99 -37.26 -31.73
CA ILE A 465 -12.27 -35.89 -31.27
C ILE A 465 -13.70 -35.87 -30.75
N ASP A 466 -13.84 -36.00 -29.44
CA ASP A 466 -15.13 -36.09 -28.76
C ASP A 466 -15.53 -34.77 -28.06
N THR A 467 -14.56 -33.88 -27.78
CA THR A 467 -14.80 -32.60 -27.10
C THR A 467 -14.25 -31.39 -27.87
N LEU A 468 -14.85 -30.22 -27.63
CA LEU A 468 -14.43 -28.94 -28.22
C LEU A 468 -12.97 -28.59 -27.88
N LYS A 469 -12.51 -28.95 -26.67
CA LYS A 469 -11.11 -28.76 -26.22
C LYS A 469 -10.11 -29.57 -27.05
N GLN A 470 -10.49 -30.78 -27.47
CA GLN A 470 -9.65 -31.59 -28.36
C GLN A 470 -9.61 -31.02 -29.77
N LEU A 471 -10.74 -30.49 -30.26
CA LEU A 471 -10.82 -29.84 -31.56
C LEU A 471 -9.95 -28.57 -31.62
N ALA A 472 -9.95 -27.75 -30.56
CA ALA A 472 -9.17 -26.52 -30.49
C ALA A 472 -7.64 -26.75 -30.48
N LYS A 473 -7.17 -27.91 -30.02
CA LYS A 473 -5.73 -28.24 -29.95
C LYS A 473 -5.13 -28.66 -31.29
N LYS A 474 -5.93 -29.17 -32.23
CA LYS A 474 -5.42 -29.64 -33.53
C LYS A 474 -5.15 -28.48 -34.48
N SER A 475 -4.11 -28.58 -35.30
CA SER A 475 -3.84 -27.57 -36.34
C SER A 475 -4.86 -27.64 -37.48
N ASP A 476 -5.04 -26.54 -38.21
CA ASP A 476 -5.97 -26.49 -39.35
C ASP A 476 -5.65 -27.54 -40.43
N ASP A 477 -4.36 -27.82 -40.62
CA ASP A 477 -3.87 -28.83 -41.57
C ASP A 477 -4.21 -30.25 -41.10
N GLU A 478 -4.11 -30.54 -39.80
CA GLU A 478 -4.53 -31.83 -39.22
C GLU A 478 -6.03 -32.08 -39.34
N ILE A 479 -6.86 -31.04 -39.29
CA ILE A 479 -8.31 -31.16 -39.47
C ILE A 479 -8.63 -31.39 -40.96
N ALA A 480 -7.86 -30.81 -41.87
CA ALA A 480 -8.04 -31.00 -43.32
C ALA A 480 -7.70 -32.43 -43.79
N ASP A 481 -6.76 -33.09 -43.11
CA ASP A 481 -6.37 -34.48 -43.41
C ASP A 481 -7.40 -35.54 -42.94
N ILE A 482 -8.44 -35.14 -42.19
CA ILE A 482 -9.48 -36.07 -41.74
C ILE A 482 -10.32 -36.53 -42.93
N LYS A 483 -10.34 -37.85 -43.13
CA LYS A 483 -11.08 -38.49 -44.22
C LYS A 483 -12.58 -38.19 -44.11
N ASN A 484 -13.16 -37.65 -45.18
CA ASN A 484 -14.56 -37.21 -45.32
C ASN A 484 -14.89 -35.83 -44.73
N LEU A 485 -13.89 -35.00 -44.37
CA LEU A 485 -14.07 -33.56 -44.20
C LEU A 485 -13.81 -32.84 -45.53
N GLY A 486 -14.73 -31.98 -45.95
CA GLY A 486 -14.57 -31.14 -47.15
C GLY A 486 -14.28 -29.68 -46.78
N GLU A 487 -13.89 -28.87 -47.76
CA GLU A 487 -13.52 -27.44 -47.56
C GLU A 487 -14.61 -26.65 -46.81
N LYS A 488 -15.89 -26.88 -47.11
CA LYS A 488 -17.01 -26.21 -46.42
C LYS A 488 -17.11 -26.57 -44.93
N SER A 489 -16.79 -27.81 -44.56
CA SER A 489 -16.80 -28.24 -43.15
C SER A 489 -15.63 -27.61 -42.37
N LEU A 490 -14.48 -27.41 -43.02
CA LEU A 490 -13.34 -26.71 -42.42
C LEU A 490 -13.66 -25.24 -42.15
N GLU A 491 -14.31 -24.55 -43.09
CA GLU A 491 -14.76 -23.16 -42.87
C GLU A 491 -15.77 -23.03 -41.73
N GLU A 492 -16.68 -23.98 -41.59
CA GLU A 492 -17.64 -24.03 -40.48
C GLU A 492 -16.93 -24.22 -39.14
N ILE A 493 -15.96 -25.14 -39.06
CA ILE A 493 -15.16 -25.37 -37.85
C ILE A 493 -14.35 -24.12 -37.47
N LYS A 494 -13.69 -23.47 -38.43
CA LYS A 494 -12.93 -22.23 -38.18
C LYS A 494 -13.82 -21.10 -37.68
N LYS A 495 -15.00 -20.92 -38.28
CA LYS A 495 -15.97 -19.91 -37.82
C LYS A 495 -16.45 -20.19 -36.40
N LEU A 496 -16.66 -21.46 -36.06
CA LEU A 496 -17.09 -21.87 -34.72
C LEU A 496 -16.00 -21.63 -33.68
N LEU A 497 -14.75 -22.08 -33.94
CA LEU A 497 -13.62 -21.83 -33.04
C LEU A 497 -13.38 -20.34 -32.80
N LYS A 498 -13.57 -19.50 -33.83
CA LYS A 498 -13.47 -18.05 -33.71
C LYS A 498 -14.60 -17.42 -32.89
N LYS A 499 -15.81 -17.96 -33.00
CA LYS A 499 -16.97 -17.50 -32.22
C LYS A 499 -16.81 -17.81 -30.73
N GLU A 500 -16.26 -18.98 -30.42
CA GLU A 500 -16.01 -19.43 -29.03
C GLU A 500 -14.69 -18.91 -28.44
N GLY A 501 -13.97 -18.02 -29.15
CA GLY A 501 -12.74 -17.40 -28.66
C GLY A 501 -11.54 -18.34 -28.56
N LEU A 502 -11.61 -19.49 -29.23
CA LEU A 502 -10.64 -20.57 -29.16
C LEU A 502 -9.55 -20.51 -30.23
N ARG A 503 -9.81 -19.80 -31.35
CA ARG A 503 -8.82 -19.54 -32.42
C ARG A 503 -9.23 -18.48 -33.42
#